data_AF-A0A356C056-F1
#
_entry.id   AF-A0A356C056-F1
#
_cell.length_a   1.000
_cell.length_b   1.000
_cell.length_c   1.000
_cell.angle_alpha   90.00
_cell.angle_beta   90.00
_cell.angle_gamma   90.00
#
_symmetry.space_group_name_H-M   'P 1'
#
loop_
_entity.id
_entity.type
_entity.pdbx_description
1 polymer ?
#
loop_
_entity_poly.entity_id
_entity_poly.type
_entity_poly.pdbx_seq_one_letter_code
_entity_poly.pdbx_strand_id
1 'polypeptide(L)'
;KEWKPDYVINAAGQDNHFSDPITNMSFSAQGYAKLTELLSPDLVVLEGGYSIESALPYINVGLLLALAGLDYSKVQEPVQRLDREKQTKSLTEQVVRVCDEVIDFWQHRSEVKLEEVFGAGSLFQRQRQIYYDTDNIYESQQEYIRLCSDCAGWRVIYTSSTKARDLVGVVLLPWKPCQACSVEAREQQGELLADQRFSQVICVDPAANLHQV
;
A
#
# COMPACT_ATOMS: atom_id res chain seq x y z
N LYS A 1 -6.20 12.51 -11.28
CA LYS A 1 -6.59 12.57 -12.72
C LYS A 1 -5.37 12.60 -13.65
N GLU A 2 -4.38 13.49 -13.43
CA GLU A 2 -3.17 13.56 -14.27
C GLU A 2 -2.36 12.26 -14.32
N TRP A 3 -2.30 11.50 -13.22
CA TRP A 3 -1.63 10.20 -13.15
C TRP A 3 -2.17 9.16 -14.15
N LYS A 4 -3.45 9.25 -14.55
CA LYS A 4 -4.12 8.33 -15.48
C LYS A 4 -3.81 6.84 -15.20
N PRO A 5 -4.14 6.33 -13.99
CA PRO A 5 -3.93 4.92 -13.69
C PRO A 5 -4.79 4.05 -14.61
N ASP A 6 -4.28 2.87 -14.96
CA ASP A 6 -5.07 1.83 -15.67
C ASP A 6 -6.14 1.22 -14.76
N TYR A 7 -5.85 1.11 -13.46
CA TYR A 7 -6.75 0.61 -12.42
C TYR A 7 -6.59 1.41 -11.13
N VAL A 8 -7.71 1.66 -10.46
CA VAL A 8 -7.80 2.22 -9.11
C VAL A 8 -8.36 1.16 -8.18
N ILE A 9 -7.53 0.70 -7.26
CA ILE A 9 -7.94 -0.25 -6.21
C ILE A 9 -8.06 0.52 -4.89
N ASN A 10 -9.24 0.48 -4.28
CA ASN A 10 -9.51 1.09 -2.99
C ASN A 10 -9.43 0.01 -1.89
N ALA A 11 -8.38 0.05 -1.08
CA ALA A 11 -8.28 -0.74 0.14
C ALA A 11 -9.17 -0.09 1.23
N ALA A 12 -10.42 -0.54 1.32
CA ALA A 12 -11.45 0.09 2.13
C ALA A 12 -11.44 -0.45 3.57
N GLY A 13 -10.46 0.02 4.37
CA GLY A 13 -10.46 -0.13 5.82
C GLY A 13 -11.68 0.54 6.47
N GLN A 14 -12.47 -0.24 7.19
CA GLN A 14 -13.76 0.13 7.78
C GLN A 14 -13.65 0.45 9.26
N ASP A 15 -12.44 0.34 9.81
CA ASP A 15 -12.08 0.60 11.19
C ASP A 15 -12.13 2.10 11.55
N ASN A 16 -12.13 3.02 10.59
CA ASN A 16 -12.36 4.46 10.84
C ASN A 16 -13.83 4.82 11.15
N HIS A 17 -14.74 3.84 11.10
CA HIS A 17 -16.14 4.04 11.41
C HIS A 17 -16.35 4.53 12.85
N PHE A 18 -17.34 5.40 13.08
CA PHE A 18 -17.54 6.00 14.41
C PHE A 18 -17.84 4.98 15.52
N SER A 19 -18.40 3.82 15.20
CA SER A 19 -18.68 2.78 16.19
C SER A 19 -17.55 1.78 16.36
N ASP A 20 -16.47 1.86 15.58
CA ASP A 20 -15.37 0.89 15.68
C ASP A 20 -14.70 0.95 17.07
N PRO A 21 -14.40 -0.20 17.70
CA PRO A 21 -13.82 -0.25 19.04
C PRO A 21 -12.31 0.02 19.08
N ILE A 22 -11.60 -0.05 17.94
CA ILE A 22 -10.14 0.06 17.90
C ILE A 22 -9.71 1.49 17.59
N THR A 23 -10.35 2.13 16.61
CA THR A 23 -10.01 3.51 16.24
C THR A 23 -10.95 4.52 16.88
N ASN A 24 -10.52 5.78 16.94
CA ASN A 24 -11.33 6.88 17.45
C ASN A 24 -11.61 7.91 16.35
N MET A 25 -12.11 7.44 15.20
CA MET A 25 -12.47 8.28 14.05
C MET A 25 -13.98 8.46 13.94
N SER A 26 -14.46 9.25 12.97
CA SER A 26 -15.88 9.64 12.89
C SER A 26 -16.50 9.48 11.50
N PHE A 27 -16.15 8.41 10.81
CA PHE A 27 -16.69 8.11 9.47
C PHE A 27 -18.03 7.40 9.61
N SER A 28 -18.98 7.72 8.73
CA SER A 28 -20.25 7.00 8.57
C SER A 28 -20.24 6.21 7.26
N ALA A 29 -21.13 5.24 7.12
CA ALA A 29 -21.44 4.50 5.90
C ALA A 29 -21.68 5.43 4.71
N GLN A 30 -22.41 6.54 4.89
CA GLN A 30 -22.58 7.54 3.84
C GLN A 30 -21.27 8.26 3.50
N GLY A 31 -20.42 8.53 4.49
CA GLY A 31 -19.08 9.09 4.27
C GLY A 31 -18.21 8.16 3.42
N TYR A 32 -18.20 6.86 3.74
CA TYR A 32 -17.54 5.83 2.93
C TYR A 32 -18.07 5.75 1.50
N ALA A 33 -19.40 5.74 1.34
CA ALA A 33 -20.05 5.75 0.04
C ALA A 33 -19.66 7.00 -0.77
N LYS A 34 -19.65 8.18 -0.14
CA LYS A 34 -19.27 9.43 -0.79
C LYS A 34 -17.81 9.44 -1.24
N LEU A 35 -16.89 8.96 -0.40
CA LEU A 35 -15.48 8.85 -0.77
C LEU A 35 -15.26 7.86 -1.91
N THR A 36 -16.03 6.77 -1.93
CA THR A 36 -16.00 5.78 -3.02
C THR A 36 -16.54 6.37 -4.31
N GLU A 37 -17.65 7.12 -4.27
CA GLU A 37 -18.17 7.86 -5.43
C GLU A 37 -17.14 8.86 -5.98
N LEU A 38 -16.48 9.63 -5.09
CA LEU A 38 -15.47 10.60 -5.48
C LEU A 38 -14.22 9.96 -6.09
N LEU A 39 -13.79 8.83 -5.53
CA LEU A 39 -12.62 8.08 -6.01
C LEU A 39 -12.91 7.35 -7.32
N SER A 40 -14.15 6.85 -7.49
CA SER A 40 -14.60 6.03 -8.62
C SER A 40 -13.64 4.85 -8.90
N PRO A 41 -13.37 3.97 -7.92
CA PRO A 41 -12.41 2.89 -8.10
C PRO A 41 -12.95 1.76 -8.99
N ASP A 42 -12.05 1.02 -9.62
CA ASP A 42 -12.37 -0.18 -10.40
C ASP A 42 -12.61 -1.40 -9.51
N LEU A 43 -11.95 -1.42 -8.35
CA LEU A 43 -12.04 -2.50 -7.36
C LEU A 43 -12.02 -1.94 -5.95
N VAL A 44 -12.87 -2.48 -5.08
CA VAL A 44 -12.82 -2.25 -3.63
C VAL A 44 -12.43 -3.55 -2.95
N VAL A 45 -11.41 -3.50 -2.12
CA VAL A 45 -10.96 -4.60 -1.26
C VAL A 45 -11.36 -4.26 0.17
N LEU A 46 -12.14 -5.13 0.81
CA LEU A 46 -12.51 -4.94 2.22
C LEU A 46 -11.33 -5.34 3.10
N GLU A 47 -10.96 -4.45 4.02
CA GLU A 47 -9.83 -4.66 4.94
C GLU A 47 -10.35 -4.77 6.39
N GLY A 48 -9.64 -4.20 7.37
CA GLY A 48 -10.03 -4.20 8.78
C GLY A 48 -11.38 -3.51 9.05
N GLY A 49 -12.03 -3.90 10.14
CA GLY A 49 -13.31 -3.37 10.58
C GLY A 49 -13.92 -4.28 11.64
N TYR A 50 -14.17 -3.75 12.83
CA TYR A 50 -14.43 -4.58 14.02
C TYR A 50 -15.84 -4.38 14.58
N SER A 51 -16.62 -3.47 13.99
CA SER A 51 -18.02 -3.20 14.32
C SER A 51 -19.00 -4.01 13.47
N ILE A 52 -18.98 -5.33 13.68
CA ILE A 52 -19.63 -6.34 12.84
C ILE A 52 -21.11 -6.06 12.62
N GLU A 53 -21.91 -5.89 13.67
CA GLU A 53 -23.37 -5.73 13.52
C GLU A 53 -23.80 -4.26 13.38
N SER A 54 -23.02 -3.33 13.95
CA SER A 54 -23.41 -1.93 14.07
C SER A 54 -23.02 -1.07 12.87
N ALA A 55 -22.11 -1.53 12.02
CA ALA A 55 -21.52 -0.70 10.97
C ALA A 55 -21.27 -1.43 9.65
N LEU A 56 -20.56 -2.57 9.68
CA LEU A 56 -20.03 -3.20 8.45
C LEU A 56 -21.11 -3.47 7.37
N PRO A 57 -22.32 -3.98 7.68
CA PRO A 57 -23.34 -4.21 6.67
C PRO A 57 -23.75 -2.92 5.95
N TYR A 58 -23.85 -1.82 6.69
CA TYR A 58 -24.27 -0.52 6.18
C TYR A 58 -23.17 0.13 5.35
N ILE A 59 -21.92 0.06 5.83
CA ILE A 59 -20.76 0.50 5.06
C ILE A 59 -20.69 -0.29 3.74
N ASN A 60 -20.78 -1.62 3.79
CA ASN A 60 -20.73 -2.47 2.60
C ASN A 60 -21.84 -2.15 1.59
N VAL A 61 -23.08 -1.97 2.06
CA VAL A 61 -24.18 -1.54 1.19
C VAL A 61 -23.89 -0.16 0.59
N GLY A 62 -23.39 0.79 1.38
CA GLY A 62 -22.99 2.11 0.89
C GLY A 62 -21.91 2.05 -0.19
N LEU A 63 -20.87 1.25 0.02
CA LEU A 63 -19.80 1.01 -0.96
C LEU A 63 -20.35 0.41 -2.26
N LEU A 64 -21.18 -0.65 -2.16
CA LEU A 64 -21.78 -1.31 -3.32
C LEU A 64 -22.69 -0.39 -4.12
N LEU A 65 -23.53 0.40 -3.45
CA LEU A 65 -24.41 1.37 -4.12
C LEU A 65 -23.59 2.47 -4.80
N ALA A 66 -22.56 3.00 -4.14
CA ALA A 66 -21.67 3.99 -4.74
C ALA A 66 -20.93 3.45 -5.97
N LEU A 67 -20.41 2.22 -5.90
CA LEU A 67 -19.78 1.53 -7.03
C LEU A 67 -20.74 1.30 -8.20
N ALA A 68 -21.99 0.99 -7.91
CA ALA A 68 -23.04 0.80 -8.91
C ALA A 68 -23.61 2.13 -9.45
N GLY A 69 -23.17 3.29 -8.94
CA GLY A 69 -23.73 4.60 -9.28
C GLY A 69 -25.19 4.77 -8.84
N LEU A 70 -25.60 4.07 -7.77
CA LEU A 70 -26.95 4.06 -7.22
C LEU A 70 -27.07 4.98 -6.00
N ASP A 71 -28.30 5.44 -5.73
CA ASP A 71 -28.58 6.28 -4.57
C ASP A 71 -28.37 5.53 -3.25
N TYR A 72 -27.50 6.06 -2.40
CA TYR A 72 -27.21 5.57 -1.06
C TYR A 72 -27.74 6.50 0.04
N SER A 73 -28.59 7.49 -0.29
CA SER A 73 -29.14 8.47 0.67
C SER A 73 -29.90 7.86 1.85
N LYS A 74 -30.40 6.62 1.68
CA LYS A 74 -31.13 5.85 2.69
C LYS A 74 -30.25 4.87 3.47
N VAL A 75 -28.98 4.75 3.14
CA VAL A 75 -28.03 3.93 3.92
C VAL A 75 -27.75 4.67 5.23
N GLN A 76 -28.16 4.08 6.34
CA GLN A 76 -27.99 4.65 7.67
C GLN A 76 -27.76 3.53 8.67
N GLU A 77 -26.76 3.71 9.52
CA GLU A 77 -26.41 2.81 10.60
C GLU A 77 -27.49 2.81 11.70
N PRO A 78 -27.69 1.69 12.42
CA PRO A 78 -28.72 1.56 13.44
C PRO A 78 -28.36 2.35 14.70
N VAL A 79 -27.07 2.60 14.92
CA VAL A 79 -26.56 3.37 16.05
C VAL A 79 -26.42 4.82 15.61
N GLN A 80 -27.09 5.73 16.32
CA GLN A 80 -26.96 7.15 16.05
C GLN A 80 -25.53 7.60 16.41
N ARG A 81 -24.87 8.25 15.45
CA ARG A 81 -23.60 8.93 15.70
C ARG A 81 -23.82 9.91 16.86
N LEU A 82 -23.18 9.63 18.00
CA LEU A 82 -23.07 10.59 19.10
C LEU A 82 -22.53 11.89 18.51
N ASP A 83 -23.00 13.04 19.02
CA ASP A 83 -22.62 14.37 18.54
C ASP A 83 -21.11 14.58 18.75
N ARG A 84 -20.30 14.02 17.85
CA ARG A 84 -18.84 14.03 17.89
C ARG A 84 -18.38 15.37 17.38
N GLU A 85 -17.37 15.91 18.06
CA GLU A 85 -16.88 17.27 17.87
C GLU A 85 -16.69 17.61 16.39
N LYS A 86 -17.17 18.80 16.01
CA LYS A 86 -16.95 19.34 14.67
C LYS A 86 -15.45 19.52 14.45
N GLN A 87 -14.99 19.19 13.24
CA GLN A 87 -13.61 19.42 12.82
C GLN A 87 -13.18 20.85 13.17
N THR A 88 -12.05 20.99 13.86
CA THR A 88 -11.53 22.29 14.28
C THR A 88 -11.00 23.10 13.09
N LYS A 89 -10.92 24.43 13.24
CA LYS A 89 -10.32 25.29 12.22
C LYS A 89 -8.85 24.92 11.97
N SER A 90 -8.09 24.68 13.04
CA SER A 90 -6.69 24.26 12.97
C SER A 90 -6.50 22.98 12.15
N LEU A 91 -7.35 21.97 12.37
CA LEU A 91 -7.31 20.73 11.59
C LEU A 91 -7.61 20.97 10.11
N THR A 92 -8.57 21.87 9.82
CA THR A 92 -8.88 22.26 8.44
C THR A 92 -7.69 22.94 7.76
N GLU A 93 -7.02 23.86 8.47
CA GLU A 93 -5.81 24.52 7.97
C GLU A 93 -4.65 23.54 7.78
N GLN A 94 -4.53 22.53 8.64
CA GLN A 94 -3.57 21.44 8.47
C GLN A 94 -3.84 20.64 7.18
N VAL A 95 -5.09 20.26 6.94
CA VAL A 95 -5.48 19.54 5.71
C VAL A 95 -5.13 20.36 4.48
N VAL A 96 -5.45 21.66 4.46
CA VAL A 96 -5.11 22.55 3.33
C VAL A 96 -3.60 22.58 3.10
N ARG A 97 -2.78 22.76 4.14
CA ARG A 97 -1.32 22.77 4.00
C ARG A 97 -0.77 21.48 3.43
N VAL A 98 -1.25 20.32 3.90
CA VAL A 98 -0.81 19.02 3.38
C VAL A 98 -1.24 18.86 1.92
N CYS A 99 -2.44 19.29 1.55
CA CYS A 99 -2.88 19.27 0.15
C CYS A 99 -1.98 20.15 -0.73
N ASP A 100 -1.65 21.36 -0.29
CA ASP A 100 -0.78 22.27 -1.03
C ASP A 100 0.62 21.68 -1.23
N GLU A 101 1.20 21.09 -0.18
CA GLU A 101 2.51 20.42 -0.22
C GLU A 101 2.52 19.23 -1.19
N VAL A 102 1.51 18.37 -1.13
CA VAL A 102 1.42 17.21 -2.04
C VAL A 102 1.24 17.66 -3.49
N ILE A 103 0.47 18.72 -3.74
CA ILE A 103 0.30 19.28 -5.08
C ILE A 103 1.62 19.88 -5.59
N ASP A 104 2.35 20.59 -4.73
CA ASP A 104 3.65 21.17 -5.07
C ASP A 104 4.67 20.10 -5.47
N PHE A 105 4.79 19.02 -4.67
CA PHE A 105 5.62 17.87 -5.03
C PHE A 105 5.20 17.23 -6.35
N TRP A 106 3.90 17.11 -6.59
CA TRP A 106 3.41 16.58 -7.86
C TRP A 106 3.83 17.47 -9.03
N GLN A 107 3.69 18.80 -8.92
CA GLN A 107 4.04 19.73 -9.99
C GLN A 107 5.53 19.71 -10.35
N HIS A 108 6.40 19.62 -9.35
CA HIS A 108 7.85 19.66 -9.53
C HIS A 108 8.51 18.27 -9.65
N ARG A 109 7.72 17.19 -9.73
CA ARG A 109 8.22 15.80 -9.75
C ARG A 109 9.26 15.51 -10.84
N SER A 110 9.19 16.20 -11.97
CA SER A 110 10.13 16.02 -13.09
C SER A 110 11.43 16.81 -12.93
N GLU A 111 11.49 17.75 -12.00
CA GLU A 111 12.66 18.58 -11.73
C GLU A 111 13.60 17.92 -10.72
N VAL A 112 13.10 16.92 -9.99
CA VAL A 112 13.87 16.15 -9.01
C VAL A 112 14.93 15.34 -9.74
N LYS A 113 16.20 15.61 -9.41
CA LYS A 113 17.32 14.79 -9.85
C LYS A 113 17.38 13.52 -9.01
N LEU A 114 16.97 12.41 -9.61
CA LEU A 114 16.88 11.12 -8.93
C LEU A 114 18.24 10.65 -8.40
N GLU A 115 19.34 11.05 -9.01
CA GLU A 115 20.70 10.73 -8.58
C GLU A 115 21.08 11.42 -7.27
N GLU A 116 20.52 12.61 -6.99
CA GLU A 116 20.71 13.29 -5.71
C GLU A 116 19.90 12.61 -4.58
N VAL A 117 18.79 11.95 -4.93
CA VAL A 117 17.91 11.26 -3.98
C VAL A 117 18.35 9.81 -3.72
N PHE A 118 18.70 9.09 -4.78
CA PHE A 118 18.95 7.64 -4.75
C PHE A 118 20.43 7.28 -5.01
N GLY A 119 21.27 8.27 -5.32
CA GLY A 119 22.68 8.07 -5.68
C GLY A 119 22.88 7.82 -7.18
N ALA A 120 24.13 7.95 -7.62
CA ALA A 120 24.53 7.78 -9.03
C ALA A 120 24.78 6.31 -9.45
N GLY A 121 24.62 5.36 -8.53
CA GLY A 121 24.81 3.93 -8.80
C GLY A 121 23.63 3.30 -9.55
N SER A 122 23.83 2.07 -10.05
CA SER A 122 22.74 1.27 -10.64
C SER A 122 21.78 0.67 -9.61
N LEU A 123 22.19 0.66 -8.33
CA LEU A 123 21.47 0.10 -7.20
C LEU A 123 21.30 1.15 -6.10
N PHE A 124 20.08 1.28 -5.59
CA PHE A 124 19.79 2.00 -4.35
C PHE A 124 19.77 1.02 -3.18
N GLN A 125 20.53 1.33 -2.14
CA GLN A 125 20.63 0.51 -0.94
C GLN A 125 19.83 1.12 0.20
N ARG A 126 19.08 0.30 0.94
CA ARG A 126 18.43 0.73 2.19
C ARG A 126 18.40 -0.38 3.24
N GLN A 127 18.38 0.02 4.50
CA GLN A 127 18.23 -0.90 5.62
C GLN A 127 16.91 -0.61 6.35
N ARG A 128 16.20 -1.66 6.76
CA ARG A 128 14.94 -1.54 7.50
C ARG A 128 14.97 -2.44 8.73
N GLN A 129 14.35 -1.96 9.79
CA GLN A 129 13.98 -2.77 10.95
C GLN A 129 12.46 -2.76 11.01
N ILE A 130 11.84 -3.94 10.95
CA ILE A 130 10.39 -4.11 10.89
C ILE A 130 9.95 -4.87 12.14
N TYR A 131 8.95 -4.33 12.83
CA TYR A 131 8.34 -4.97 13.99
C TYR A 131 6.93 -5.46 13.64
N TYR A 132 6.71 -6.76 13.78
CA TYR A 132 5.41 -7.41 13.63
C TYR A 132 4.85 -7.69 15.02
N ASP A 133 3.90 -6.86 15.44
CA ASP A 133 3.36 -6.80 16.79
C ASP A 133 2.55 -8.04 17.19
N THR A 134 1.78 -8.60 16.26
CA THR A 134 0.91 -9.76 16.47
C THR A 134 1.69 -10.97 17.00
N ASP A 135 2.91 -11.14 16.50
CA ASP A 135 3.77 -12.28 16.81
C ASP A 135 5.05 -11.92 17.57
N ASN A 136 5.22 -10.62 17.89
CA ASN A 136 6.43 -10.04 18.48
C ASN A 136 7.72 -10.42 17.71
N ILE A 137 7.68 -10.25 16.38
CA ILE A 137 8.82 -10.54 15.49
C ILE A 137 9.54 -9.25 15.16
N TYR A 138 10.86 -9.24 15.34
CA TYR A 138 11.72 -8.17 14.84
C TYR A 138 12.51 -8.71 13.66
N GLU A 139 12.33 -8.09 12.51
CA GLU A 139 12.99 -8.43 11.25
C GLU A 139 13.98 -7.32 10.87
N SER A 140 15.17 -7.72 10.46
CA SER A 140 16.19 -6.84 9.90
C SER A 140 16.33 -7.13 8.41
N GLN A 141 16.07 -6.13 7.58
CA GLN A 141 16.21 -6.23 6.13
C GLN A 141 17.35 -5.34 5.61
N GLN A 142 18.19 -5.90 4.75
CA GLN A 142 19.09 -5.16 3.88
C GLN A 142 18.58 -5.30 2.44
N GLU A 143 18.14 -4.19 1.85
CA GLU A 143 17.55 -4.18 0.50
C GLU A 143 18.49 -3.49 -0.50
N TYR A 144 18.48 -4.00 -1.73
CA TYR A 144 19.07 -3.34 -2.91
C TYR A 144 18.02 -3.30 -4.01
N ILE A 145 17.78 -2.11 -4.56
CA ILE A 145 16.75 -1.84 -5.56
C ILE A 145 17.44 -1.36 -6.83
N ARG A 146 17.18 -2.02 -7.95
CA ARG A 146 17.70 -1.64 -9.26
C ARG A 146 17.05 -0.35 -9.73
N LEU A 147 17.85 0.70 -9.92
CA LEU A 147 17.40 1.98 -10.47
C LEU A 147 17.29 1.88 -12.00
N CYS A 148 16.11 1.51 -12.50
CA CYS A 148 15.85 1.32 -13.92
C CYS A 148 15.03 2.49 -14.49
N SER A 149 15.35 2.93 -15.71
CA SER A 149 14.59 3.94 -16.45
C SER A 149 13.34 3.38 -17.13
N ASP A 150 13.32 2.07 -17.38
CA ASP A 150 12.32 1.43 -18.25
C ASP A 150 11.22 0.70 -17.45
N CYS A 151 11.46 0.41 -16.18
CA CYS A 151 10.49 -0.23 -15.28
C CYS A 151 10.82 0.10 -13.82
N ALA A 152 10.00 -0.38 -12.87
CA ALA A 152 10.21 -0.15 -11.44
C ALA A 152 11.50 -0.78 -10.86
N GLY A 153 12.20 -1.60 -11.65
CA GLY A 153 13.42 -2.30 -11.24
C GLY A 153 13.15 -3.53 -10.38
N TRP A 154 14.05 -4.51 -10.45
CA TRP A 154 14.04 -5.63 -9.52
C TRP A 154 14.62 -5.22 -8.16
N ARG A 155 14.30 -5.98 -7.12
CA ARG A 155 14.82 -5.78 -5.77
C ARG A 155 15.35 -7.08 -5.21
N VAL A 156 16.45 -7.02 -4.47
CA VAL A 156 16.88 -8.10 -3.59
C VAL A 156 16.79 -7.67 -2.13
N ILE A 157 16.31 -8.57 -1.27
CA ILE A 157 16.20 -8.39 0.17
C ILE A 157 16.99 -9.50 0.84
N TYR A 158 17.92 -9.13 1.70
CA TYR A 158 18.53 -10.04 2.66
C TYR A 158 17.83 -9.82 4.00
N THR A 159 17.22 -10.87 4.53
CA THR A 159 16.38 -10.76 5.72
C THR A 159 16.69 -11.85 6.73
N SER A 160 16.58 -11.49 8.01
CA SER A 160 16.51 -12.39 9.15
C SER A 160 15.65 -11.77 10.25
N SER A 161 15.20 -12.59 11.20
CA SER A 161 14.35 -12.13 12.30
C SER A 161 14.62 -12.85 13.62
N THR A 162 13.96 -12.40 14.67
CA THR A 162 14.00 -13.05 15.99
C THR A 162 13.49 -14.48 15.97
N LYS A 163 12.55 -14.83 15.07
CA LYS A 163 12.01 -16.18 14.90
C LYS A 163 12.73 -17.00 13.83
N ALA A 164 13.23 -16.37 12.76
CA ALA A 164 14.01 -17.02 11.70
C ALA A 164 15.39 -16.35 11.60
N ARG A 165 16.36 -16.90 12.32
CA ARG A 165 17.69 -16.27 12.48
C ARG A 165 18.62 -16.48 11.30
N ASP A 166 18.41 -17.55 10.54
CA ASP A 166 19.21 -17.82 9.36
C ASP A 166 18.92 -16.77 8.27
N LEU A 167 19.95 -16.42 7.50
CA LEU A 167 19.84 -15.39 6.48
C LEU A 167 19.09 -15.93 5.27
N VAL A 168 18.03 -15.22 4.86
CA VAL A 168 17.24 -15.54 3.67
C VAL A 168 17.45 -14.47 2.61
N GLY A 169 17.66 -14.90 1.36
CA GLY A 169 17.73 -14.03 0.19
C GLY A 169 16.42 -14.05 -0.57
N VAL A 170 15.85 -12.88 -0.87
CA VAL A 170 14.61 -12.75 -1.65
C VAL A 170 14.84 -11.86 -2.85
N VAL A 171 14.66 -12.41 -4.05
CA VAL A 171 14.66 -11.65 -5.31
C VAL A 171 13.21 -11.38 -5.72
N LEU A 172 12.88 -10.12 -5.97
CA LEU A 172 11.54 -9.67 -6.33
C LEU A 172 11.60 -8.96 -7.68
N LEU A 173 10.85 -9.47 -8.67
CA LEU A 173 10.62 -8.76 -9.91
C LEU A 173 9.40 -7.85 -9.78
N PRO A 174 9.41 -6.66 -10.42
CA PRO A 174 8.24 -5.80 -10.49
C PRO A 174 7.17 -6.41 -11.42
N TRP A 175 5.95 -5.88 -11.37
CA TRP A 175 4.94 -6.18 -12.39
C TRP A 175 5.40 -5.66 -13.75
N LYS A 176 5.41 -6.52 -14.78
CA LYS A 176 5.90 -6.22 -16.14
C LYS A 176 7.35 -5.69 -16.15
N PRO A 177 8.34 -6.50 -15.75
CA PRO A 177 9.73 -6.08 -15.79
C PRO A 177 10.20 -5.88 -17.24
N CYS A 178 11.14 -4.94 -17.45
CA CYS A 178 11.84 -4.87 -18.73
C CYS A 178 12.77 -6.09 -18.90
N GLN A 179 13.22 -6.33 -20.13
CA GLN A 179 14.06 -7.50 -20.44
C GLN A 179 15.38 -7.49 -19.64
N ALA A 180 16.01 -6.31 -19.51
CA ALA A 180 17.26 -6.17 -18.74
C ALA A 180 17.05 -6.55 -17.27
N CYS A 181 16.05 -5.97 -16.61
CA CYS A 181 15.74 -6.30 -15.22
C CYS A 181 15.36 -7.78 -15.02
N SER A 182 14.72 -8.40 -16.01
CA SER A 182 14.37 -9.82 -15.96
C SER A 182 15.59 -10.73 -16.01
N VAL A 183 16.59 -10.38 -16.81
CA VAL A 183 17.86 -11.12 -16.91
C VAL A 183 18.70 -10.90 -15.66
N GLU A 184 18.91 -9.63 -15.26
CA GLU A 184 19.69 -9.28 -14.07
C GLU A 184 19.11 -9.92 -12.80
N ALA A 185 17.79 -9.99 -12.65
CA ALA A 185 17.16 -10.66 -11.49
C ALA A 185 17.46 -12.17 -11.46
N ARG A 186 17.48 -12.86 -12.61
CA ARG A 186 17.82 -14.29 -12.69
C ARG A 186 19.30 -14.53 -12.40
N GLU A 187 20.17 -13.65 -12.87
CA GLU A 187 21.60 -13.68 -12.54
C GLU A 187 21.79 -13.50 -11.04
N GLN A 188 21.14 -12.50 -10.44
CA GLN A 188 21.17 -12.26 -9.00
C GLN A 188 20.67 -13.47 -8.22
N GLN A 189 19.58 -14.10 -8.65
CA GLN A 189 19.08 -15.34 -8.03
C GLN A 189 20.12 -16.45 -8.08
N GLY A 190 20.79 -16.64 -9.23
CA GLY A 190 21.85 -17.62 -9.40
C GLY A 190 23.03 -17.38 -8.45
N GLU A 191 23.43 -16.12 -8.28
CA GLU A 191 24.48 -15.74 -7.31
C GLU A 191 24.09 -16.09 -5.88
N LEU A 192 22.85 -15.80 -5.47
CA LEU A 192 22.38 -16.12 -4.11
C LEU A 192 22.29 -17.63 -3.88
N LEU A 193 21.87 -18.40 -4.88
CA LEU A 193 21.79 -19.87 -4.79
C LEU A 193 23.18 -20.51 -4.65
N ALA A 194 24.22 -19.90 -5.21
CA ALA A 194 25.60 -20.36 -5.08
C ALA A 194 26.24 -19.96 -3.74
N ASP A 195 25.69 -18.96 -3.05
CA ASP A 195 26.21 -18.44 -1.79
C ASP A 195 25.67 -19.23 -0.59
N GLN A 196 26.57 -19.98 0.06
CA GLN A 196 26.27 -20.85 1.19
C GLN A 196 25.85 -20.10 2.47
N ARG A 197 25.93 -18.76 2.49
CA ARG A 197 25.46 -17.95 3.64
C ARG A 197 23.94 -17.91 3.74
N PHE A 198 23.23 -18.10 2.63
CA PHE A 198 21.78 -18.07 2.62
C PHE A 198 21.22 -19.46 2.91
N SER A 199 20.39 -19.58 3.95
CA SER A 199 19.68 -20.83 4.26
C SER A 199 18.57 -21.12 3.25
N GLN A 200 18.00 -20.05 2.67
CA GLN A 200 16.96 -20.13 1.66
C GLN A 200 17.08 -18.97 0.69
N VAL A 201 16.76 -19.23 -0.58
CA VAL A 201 16.62 -18.21 -1.62
C VAL A 201 15.21 -18.32 -2.20
N ILE A 202 14.47 -17.21 -2.20
CA ILE A 202 13.12 -17.10 -2.73
C ILE A 202 13.15 -16.14 -3.91
N CYS A 203 12.54 -16.52 -5.02
CA CYS A 203 12.32 -15.61 -6.14
C CYS A 203 10.82 -15.44 -6.36
N VAL A 204 10.36 -14.20 -6.39
CA VAL A 204 8.97 -13.86 -6.68
C VAL A 204 8.92 -13.14 -8.03
N ASP A 205 8.35 -13.83 -9.01
CA ASP A 205 8.00 -13.27 -10.31
C ASP A 205 6.46 -13.21 -10.41
N PRO A 206 5.87 -12.01 -10.35
CA PRO A 206 4.42 -11.85 -10.51
C PRO A 206 3.88 -12.40 -11.84
N ALA A 207 4.68 -12.43 -12.90
CA ALA A 207 4.26 -12.91 -14.21
C ALA A 207 4.27 -14.45 -14.31
N ALA A 208 5.20 -15.12 -13.62
CA ALA A 208 5.31 -16.58 -13.63
C ALA A 208 4.06 -17.27 -13.04
N ASN A 209 3.36 -16.61 -12.11
CA ASN A 209 2.15 -17.14 -11.47
C ASN A 209 0.87 -16.97 -12.30
N LEU A 210 0.89 -16.20 -13.40
CA LEU A 210 -0.29 -15.97 -14.24
C LEU A 210 -0.58 -17.12 -15.21
N HIS A 211 0.40 -17.99 -15.45
CA HIS A 211 0.28 -19.12 -16.39
C HIS A 211 -0.19 -20.43 -15.73
N GLN A 212 -0.58 -20.40 -14.45
CA GLN A 212 -1.04 -21.57 -13.69
C GLN A 212 -2.55 -21.58 -13.39
N VAL A 213 -3.35 -20.70 -14.03
CA VAL A 213 -4.81 -20.64 -13.87
C VAL A 213 -5.50 -21.05 -15.18
#